data_AF-A0A4S2T0D8-F1
#
_entry.id   AF-A0A4S2T0D8-F1
#
_cell.length_a   1.000
_cell.length_b   1.000
_cell.length_c   1.000
_cell.angle_alpha   90.00
_cell.angle_beta   90.00
_cell.angle_gamma   90.00
#
_symmetry.space_group_name_H-M   'P 1'
#
loop_
_entity.id
_entity.type
_entity.pdbx_description
1 polymer ?
#
loop_
_entity_poly.entity_id
_entity_poly.type
_entity_poly.pdbx_seq_one_letter_code
_entity_poly.pdbx_strand_id
1 'polypeptide(L)' 'MTATARLTWQKSSYCGDGDACVYVASAPGVLVRVADRADPAHLVMATTHAAWAAFLEAVKTDG' A
#
# COMPACT_ATOMS: atom_id res chain seq x y z
N MET A 1 14.61 -18.06 -7.87
CA MET A 1 13.60 -17.77 -6.83
C MET A 1 13.96 -16.43 -6.22
N THR A 2 13.27 -15.36 -6.60
CA THR A 2 13.49 -14.03 -6.02
C THR A 2 12.87 -14.04 -4.64
N ALA A 3 13.67 -13.89 -3.58
CA ALA A 3 13.13 -13.76 -2.24
C ALA A 3 12.26 -12.51 -2.20
N THR A 4 10.95 -12.65 -1.93
CA THR A 4 10.08 -11.51 -1.68
C THR A 4 10.62 -10.83 -0.43
N ALA A 5 11.24 -9.66 -0.60
CA ALA A 5 11.67 -8.85 0.54
C ALA A 5 10.47 -8.72 1.50
N ARG A 6 10.66 -9.02 2.79
CA ARG A 6 9.60 -8.82 3.78
C ARG A 6 9.38 -7.32 3.92
N LEU A 7 8.27 -6.85 3.36
CA LEU A 7 7.89 -5.46 3.43
C LEU A 7 7.25 -5.18 4.78
N THR A 8 7.55 -4.01 5.35
CA THR A 8 6.87 -3.53 6.54
C THR A 8 5.55 -2.88 6.11
N TRP A 9 4.46 -3.63 6.22
CA TRP A 9 3.12 -3.17 5.86
C TRP A 9 2.53 -2.28 6.96
N GLN A 10 2.03 -1.11 6.56
CA GLN A 10 1.16 -0.28 7.37
C GLN A 10 -0.29 -0.62 7.03
N LYS A 11 -1.03 -1.08 8.04
CA LYS A 11 -2.46 -1.38 7.96
C LYS A 11 -3.27 -0.10 8.17
N SER A 12 -4.22 0.18 7.28
CA SER A 12 -5.14 1.31 7.44
C SER A 12 -5.85 1.29 8.80
N SER A 13 -5.96 2.45 9.44
CA SER A 13 -6.71 2.63 10.69
C SER A 13 -8.21 2.43 10.54
N TYR A 14 -8.72 2.45 9.30
CA TYR A 14 -10.14 2.22 8.98
C TYR A 14 -10.48 0.74 8.75
N CYS A 15 -9.52 -0.17 8.90
CA CYS A 15 -9.76 -1.60 8.73
C CYS A 15 -10.28 -2.22 10.03
N GLY A 16 -11.59 -2.46 10.10
CA GLY A 16 -12.27 -3.26 11.11
C GLY A 16 -12.56 -4.70 10.67
N ASP A 17 -13.39 -5.41 11.43
CA ASP A 17 -13.82 -6.77 11.12
C ASP A 17 -14.88 -6.76 10.00
N GLY A 18 -14.60 -7.45 8.90
CA GLY A 18 -15.50 -7.50 7.72
C GLY A 18 -15.37 -6.33 6.75
N ASP A 19 -14.46 -5.38 7.00
CA ASP A 19 -14.24 -4.20 6.15
C ASP A 19 -13.23 -4.44 5.02
N ALA A 20 -13.31 -3.59 3.98
CA ALA A 20 -12.31 -3.54 2.91
C ALA A 20 -11.01 -2.90 3.41
N CYS A 21 -10.09 -3.74 3.87
CA CYS A 21 -8.82 -3.32 4.43
C CYS A 21 -7.81 -2.92 3.36
N VAL A 22 -7.04 -1.87 3.64
CA VAL A 22 -5.93 -1.42 2.80
C VAL A 22 -4.62 -1.52 3.58
N TYR A 23 -3.61 -2.07 2.92
CA TYR A 23 -2.25 -2.19 3.41
C TYR A 23 -1.30 -1.50 2.45
N VAL A 24 -0.39 -0.68 2.97
CA VAL A 24 0.59 0.06 2.17
C VAL A 24 2.00 -0.21 2.70
N ALA A 25 2.97 -0.40 1.81
CA ALA A 25 4.38 -0.52 2.18
C ALA A 25 5.28 0.20 1.18
N SER A 26 6.36 0.83 1.68
CA SER A 26 7.48 1.17 0.80
C SER A 26 8.26 -0.10 0.48
N ALA A 27 8.65 -0.23 -0.78
CA ALA A 27 9.47 -1.33 -1.28
C ALA A 27 10.83 -0.80 -1.75
N PRO A 28 11.85 -1.67 -1.88
CA PRO A 28 13.16 -1.24 -2.38
C PRO A 28 13.07 -0.45 -3.69
N GLY A 29 13.92 0.57 -3.82
CA GLY A 29 13.90 1.52 -4.93
C GLY A 29 12.94 2.67 -4.66
N VAL A 30 12.09 2.99 -5.64
CA VAL A 30 11.15 4.13 -5.59
C VAL A 30 9.69 3.68 -5.52
N LEU A 31 9.43 2.45 -5.09
CA LEU A 31 8.11 1.83 -5.21
C LEU A 31 7.31 1.87 -3.91
N VAL A 32 6.03 2.21 -4.04
CA VAL A 32 4.99 1.94 -3.03
C VAL A 32 4.17 0.75 -3.51
N ARG A 33 3.85 -0.16 -2.59
CA ARG A 33 2.95 -1.29 -2.83
C ARG A 33 1.67 -1.13 -2.02
N VAL A 34 0.55 -1.48 -2.63
CA VAL A 34 -0.78 -1.48 -2.02
C VAL A 34 -1.39 -2.87 -2.14
N ALA A 35 -1.92 -3.39 -1.05
CA ALA A 35 -2.51 -4.71 -0.95
C ALA A 35 -3.81 -4.67 -0.14
N ASP A 36 -4.71 -5.61 -0.38
CA ASP A 36 -5.93 -5.84 0.43
C ASP A 36 -5.71 -6.88 1.55
N ARG A 37 -4.61 -7.63 1.46
CA ARG A 37 -4.13 -8.60 2.46
C ARG A 37 -2.61 -8.52 2.53
N ALA A 38 -2.02 -8.58 3.72
CA ALA A 38 -0.57 -8.46 3.92
C ALA A 38 0.18 -9.80 4.08
N ASP A 39 -0.50 -10.90 4.44
CA ASP A 39 0.15 -12.21 4.66
C ASP A 39 -0.77 -13.40 4.28
N PRO A 40 -0.47 -14.16 3.21
CA PRO A 40 0.46 -13.77 2.13
C PRO A 40 -0.11 -12.54 1.41
N ALA A 41 0.78 -11.61 1.05
CA ALA A 41 0.37 -10.36 0.45
C ALA A 41 -0.39 -10.59 -0.87
N HIS A 42 -1.58 -10.00 -1.00
CA HIS A 42 -2.30 -9.94 -2.26
C HIS A 42 -2.15 -8.52 -2.84
N LEU A 43 -1.18 -8.39 -3.74
CA LEU A 43 -0.79 -7.11 -4.31
C LEU A 43 -1.87 -6.62 -5.28
N VAL A 44 -2.47 -5.48 -4.97
CA VAL A 44 -3.47 -4.83 -5.82
C VAL A 44 -2.79 -3.84 -6.76
N MET A 45 -1.81 -3.09 -6.26
CA MET A 45 -1.12 -2.06 -7.04
C MET A 45 0.33 -1.89 -6.60
N ALA A 46 1.20 -1.58 -7.55
CA ALA A 46 2.52 -1.01 -7.30
C ALA A 46 2.65 0.31 -8.07
N THR A 47 3.16 1.34 -7.42
CA THR A 47 3.34 2.68 -8.00
C THR A 47 4.64 3.30 -7.50
N THR A 48 5.00 4.49 -7.97
CA THR A 48 6.17 5.21 -7.46
C THR A 48 5.83 6.04 -6.24
N HIS A 49 6.84 6.37 -5.42
CA HIS A 49 6.68 7.31 -4.29
C HIS A 49 6.12 8.66 -4.75
N ALA A 50 6.57 9.18 -5.89
CA ALA A 50 6.12 10.47 -6.43
C ALA A 50 4.64 10.42 -6.84
N ALA A 51 4.22 9.37 -7.55
CA ALA A 51 2.83 9.20 -7.95
C ALA A 51 1.91 8.96 -6.74
N TRP A 52 2.36 8.20 -5.75
CA TRP A 52 1.62 7.99 -4.50
C TRP A 52 1.42 9.30 -3.72
N ALA A 53 2.47 10.12 -3.60
CA ALA A 53 2.36 11.43 -2.96
C ALA A 53 1.37 12.34 -3.70
N ALA A 54 1.47 12.44 -5.02
CA ALA A 54 0.54 13.22 -5.83
C ALA A 54 -0.92 12.75 -5.68
N PHE A 55 -1.15 11.43 -5.65
CA PHE A 55 -2.47 10.85 -5.40
C PHE A 55 -3.04 11.27 -4.04
N LEU A 56 -2.24 11.17 -2.97
CA LEU A 56 -2.69 11.56 -1.63
C LEU A 56 -3.03 13.05 -1.54
N GLU A 57 -2.26 13.92 -2.19
CA GLU A 57 -2.55 15.37 -2.20
C GLU A 57 -3.83 15.70 -2.97
N ALA A 58 -4.07 15.03 -4.11
CA ALA A 58 -5.31 15.18 -4.86
C ALA A 58 -6.52 14.76 -4.01
N VAL A 59 -6.48 13.56 -3.40
CA VAL A 59 -7.59 13.04 -2.58
C VAL A 59 -7.89 13.91 -1.36
N LYS A 60 -6.89 14.51 -0.72
CA LYS A 60 -7.11 15.42 0.43
C LYS A 60 -7.69 16.77 0.04
N THR A 61 -7.42 17.23 -1.18
CA THR A 61 -7.87 18.55 -1.66
C THR A 61 -9.31 18.47 -2.17
N ASP A 62 -9.71 17.33 -2.73
CA ASP A 62 -11.05 17.10 -3.28
C ASP A 62 -12.05 16.54 -2.23
N GLY A 63 -11.60 16.35 -0.98
CA GLY A 63 -12.36 15.76 0.13
C GLY A 63 -13.04 16.75 1.06
#